data_AF-A0AAU7CAU3-F1
#
_entry.id   AF-A0AAU7CAU3-F1
#
_cell.length_a   1.000
_cell.length_b   1.000
_cell.length_c   1.000
_cell.angle_alpha   90.00
_cell.angle_beta   90.00
_cell.angle_gamma   90.00
#
_symmetry.space_group_name_H-M   'P 1'
#
loop_
_entity.id
_entity.type
_entity.pdbx_description
1 polymer ?
#
loop_
_entity_poly.entity_id
_entity_poly.type
_entity_poly.pdbx_seq_one_letter_code
_entity_poly.pdbx_strand_id
1 'polypeptide(L)'
;MPVLMLSDVARLRVQTISFFLAGFLVCAWGIQWVWNSLRGDFPRLPRLTYGKAVGVVALWGLLFLLVLTMISGARELMTPGAWRKAGYTYKLPAETTPPIPAEESARRQSLDRLRGALWTYARGHNGQFPADSNDPAIPEAFWLLPDPSGMRYVYHGGQVADRGATPLALEPDLFDNGRLLLLTSGEIRWMNAQETQGNVEARNP
;
A
#
# COMPACT_ATOMS: atom_id res chain seq x y z
N MET A 1 23.82 7.07 5.45
CA MET A 1 22.48 6.51 5.71
C MET A 1 22.02 6.99 7.07
N PRO A 2 20.82 7.60 7.21
CA PRO A 2 20.34 8.05 8.51
C PRO A 2 20.04 6.83 9.40
N VAL A 3 20.68 6.77 10.56
CA VAL A 3 20.54 5.67 11.51
C VAL A 3 19.33 5.98 12.39
N LEU A 4 18.18 5.38 12.10
CA LEU A 4 16.98 5.49 12.97
C LEU A 4 17.25 4.70 14.25
N MET A 5 17.58 5.40 15.32
CA MET A 5 17.77 4.77 16.64
C MET A 5 16.39 4.41 17.22
N LEU A 6 16.29 3.34 18.03
CA LEU A 6 15.04 3.00 18.75
C LEU A 6 14.48 4.20 19.55
N SER A 7 15.37 5.11 19.98
CA SER A 7 15.01 6.37 20.64
C SER A 7 14.18 7.30 19.77
N ASP A 8 14.37 7.30 18.47
CA ASP A 8 13.66 8.20 17.55
C ASP A 8 12.22 7.75 17.35
N VAL A 9 12.00 6.44 17.24
CA VAL A 9 10.64 5.86 17.19
C VAL A 9 9.90 6.12 18.51
N ALA A 10 10.56 5.94 19.66
CA ALA A 10 9.97 6.25 20.96
C ALA A 10 9.64 7.74 21.11
N ARG A 11 10.56 8.62 20.70
CA ARG A 11 10.37 10.08 20.73
C ARG A 11 9.20 10.51 19.86
N LEU A 12 9.10 9.99 18.63
CA LEU A 12 8.00 10.28 17.71
C LEU A 12 6.65 9.84 18.28
N ARG A 13 6.58 8.66 18.90
CA ARG A 13 5.35 8.18 19.57
C ARG A 13 4.95 9.06 20.75
N VAL A 14 5.90 9.43 21.61
CA VAL A 14 5.64 10.30 22.76
C VAL A 14 5.17 11.69 22.30
N GLN A 15 5.80 12.25 21.26
CA GLN A 15 5.38 13.53 20.69
C GLN A 15 3.95 13.45 20.13
N THR A 16 3.63 12.38 19.41
CA THR A 16 2.29 12.15 18.86
C THR A 16 1.24 12.04 19.97
N ILE A 17 1.50 11.20 20.98
CA ILE A 17 0.62 11.04 22.14
C ILE A 17 0.43 12.38 22.87
N SER A 18 1.51 13.14 23.07
CA SER A 18 1.47 14.43 23.75
C SER A 18 0.65 15.45 22.97
N PHE A 19 0.79 15.50 21.65
CA PHE A 19 0.00 16.37 20.78
C PHE A 19 -1.49 16.03 20.85
N PHE A 20 -1.85 14.75 20.73
CA PHE A 20 -3.24 14.31 20.85
C PHE A 20 -3.82 14.58 22.23
N LEU A 21 -3.04 14.35 23.29
CA LEU A 21 -3.46 14.63 24.66
C LEU A 21 -3.70 16.14 24.86
N ALA A 22 -2.80 16.99 24.36
CA ALA A 22 -2.98 18.43 24.42
C ALA A 22 -4.23 18.88 23.66
N GLY A 23 -4.44 18.39 22.43
CA GLY A 23 -5.64 18.67 21.65
C GLY A 23 -6.92 18.21 22.37
N PHE A 24 -6.92 17.02 22.95
CA PHE A 24 -8.04 16.49 23.74
C PHE A 24 -8.38 17.38 24.94
N LEU A 25 -7.37 17.84 25.68
CA LEU A 25 -7.55 18.74 26.83
C LEU A 25 -8.09 20.12 26.39
N VAL A 26 -7.60 20.65 25.27
CA VAL A 26 -8.10 21.92 24.68
C VAL A 26 -9.56 21.78 24.25
N CYS A 27 -9.95 20.66 23.63
CA CYS A 27 -11.34 20.39 23.27
C CYS A 27 -12.25 20.30 24.49
N ALA A 28 -11.80 19.62 25.57
CA ALA A 28 -12.54 19.55 26.82
C ALA A 28 -12.72 20.94 27.46
N TRP A 29 -11.69 21.79 27.39
CA TRP A 29 -11.78 23.18 27.81
C TRP A 29 -12.81 23.98 26.99
N GLY A 30 -12.82 23.81 25.67
CA GLY A 30 -13.81 24.42 24.79
C GLY A 30 -15.24 24.01 25.14
N ILE A 31 -15.49 22.71 25.38
CA ILE A 31 -16.80 22.20 25.79
C ILE A 31 -17.21 22.76 27.16
N GLN A 32 -16.29 22.84 28.11
CA GLN A 32 -16.55 23.48 29.40
C GLN A 32 -16.97 24.94 29.22
N TRP A 33 -16.25 25.69 28.38
CA TRP A 33 -16.50 27.10 28.15
C TRP A 33 -17.87 27.32 27.50
N VAL A 34 -18.17 26.59 26.42
CA VAL A 34 -19.47 26.65 25.73
C VAL A 34 -20.60 26.29 26.68
N TRP A 35 -20.50 25.18 27.42
CA TRP A 35 -21.53 24.73 28.34
C TRP A 35 -21.82 25.76 29.44
N ASN A 36 -20.77 26.33 30.02
CA ASN A 36 -20.92 27.34 31.07
C ASN A 36 -21.40 28.69 30.53
N SER A 37 -21.13 29.00 29.25
CA SER A 37 -21.71 30.17 28.58
C SER A 37 -23.22 29.97 28.35
N LEU A 38 -23.66 28.81 27.85
CA LEU A 38 -25.08 28.50 27.63
C LEU A 38 -25.87 28.48 28.95
N ARG A 39 -25.22 28.14 30.07
CA ARG A 39 -25.85 28.21 31.39
C ARG A 39 -26.30 29.64 31.76
N GLY A 40 -25.69 30.68 31.18
CA GLY A 40 -26.16 32.05 31.36
C GLY A 40 -27.61 32.24 30.92
N ASP A 41 -28.00 31.54 29.86
CA ASP A 41 -29.34 31.65 29.26
C ASP A 41 -30.32 30.61 29.82
N PHE A 42 -29.82 29.51 30.41
CA PHE A 42 -30.65 28.42 30.93
C PHE A 42 -30.37 28.13 32.41
N PRO A 43 -31.20 28.66 33.35
CA PRO A 43 -30.97 28.53 34.79
C PRO A 43 -31.07 27.09 35.33
N ARG A 44 -31.61 26.15 34.55
CA ARG A 44 -31.72 24.72 34.93
C ARG A 44 -30.45 23.90 34.70
N LEU A 45 -29.41 24.43 34.04
CA LEU A 45 -28.23 23.65 33.70
C LEU A 45 -27.20 23.56 34.85
N PRO A 46 -26.64 22.36 35.13
CA PRO A 46 -25.61 22.18 36.14
C PRO A 46 -24.27 22.79 35.70
N ARG A 47 -23.46 23.26 36.66
CA ARG A 47 -22.09 23.74 36.39
C ARG A 47 -21.19 22.57 36.00
N LEU A 48 -20.51 22.70 34.87
CA LEU A 48 -19.52 21.74 34.41
C LEU A 48 -18.14 22.19 34.88
N THR A 49 -17.53 21.41 35.77
CA THR A 49 -16.12 21.57 36.15
C THR A 49 -15.23 20.96 35.08
N TYR A 50 -13.96 21.38 34.98
CA TYR A 50 -13.04 20.89 33.96
C TYR A 50 -12.91 19.36 33.96
N GLY A 51 -12.80 18.74 35.14
CA GLY A 51 -12.77 17.27 35.26
C GLY A 51 -14.04 16.59 34.74
N LYS A 52 -15.21 17.20 34.92
CA LYS A 52 -16.47 16.70 34.35
C LYS A 52 -16.48 16.87 32.82
N ALA A 53 -15.97 17.98 32.32
CA ALA A 53 -15.86 18.20 30.87
C ALA A 53 -14.95 17.16 30.22
N VAL A 54 -13.77 16.91 30.78
CA VAL A 54 -12.86 15.83 30.35
C VAL A 54 -13.55 14.48 30.36
N GLY A 55 -14.30 14.16 31.43
CA GLY A 55 -15.08 12.92 31.52
C GLY A 55 -16.16 12.81 30.44
N VAL A 56 -16.88 13.90 30.14
CA VAL A 56 -17.87 13.95 29.07
C VAL A 56 -17.23 13.72 27.70
N VAL A 57 -16.11 14.40 27.39
CA VAL A 57 -15.40 14.20 26.12
C VAL A 57 -14.88 12.77 25.99
N ALA A 58 -14.30 12.22 27.07
CA ALA A 58 -13.80 10.85 27.09
C ALA A 58 -14.92 9.81 26.86
N LEU A 59 -16.05 9.95 27.58
CA LEU A 59 -17.18 9.03 27.44
C LEU A 59 -17.82 9.11 26.05
N TRP A 60 -17.99 10.32 25.51
CA TRP A 60 -18.48 10.49 24.14
C TRP A 60 -17.51 9.93 23.11
N GLY A 61 -16.21 10.16 23.27
CA GLY A 61 -15.18 9.57 22.41
C GLY A 61 -15.21 8.05 22.43
N LEU A 62 -15.33 7.43 23.61
CA LEU A 62 -15.43 5.98 23.75
C LEU A 62 -16.72 5.43 23.12
N LEU A 63 -17.85 6.12 23.30
CA LEU A 63 -19.12 5.76 22.68
C LEU A 63 -19.02 5.81 21.15
N PHE A 64 -18.45 6.87 20.59
CA PHE A 64 -18.22 6.97 19.15
C PHE A 64 -17.27 5.90 18.64
N LEU A 65 -16.20 5.60 19.38
CA LEU A 65 -15.28 4.54 19.04
C LEU A 65 -15.97 3.17 19.00
N LEU A 66 -16.84 2.88 19.97
CA LEU A 66 -17.67 1.67 19.99
C LEU A 66 -18.61 1.64 18.79
N VAL A 67 -19.31 2.74 18.49
CA VAL A 67 -20.25 2.79 17.36
C VAL A 67 -19.51 2.63 16.04
N LEU A 68 -18.39 3.33 15.83
CA LEU A 68 -17.58 3.25 14.61
C LEU A 68 -17.01 1.85 14.40
N THR A 69 -16.52 1.20 15.47
CA THR A 69 -16.05 -0.19 15.40
C THR A 69 -17.19 -1.16 15.08
N MET A 70 -18.38 -0.96 15.66
CA MET A 70 -19.57 -1.77 15.32
C MET A 70 -20.04 -1.56 13.87
N ILE A 71 -20.01 -0.33 13.34
CA ILE A 71 -20.38 -0.06 11.95
C ILE A 71 -19.35 -0.68 10.99
N SER A 72 -18.05 -0.59 11.29
CA SER A 72 -17.01 -1.25 10.49
C SER A 72 -17.19 -2.77 10.50
N GLY A 73 -17.39 -3.37 11.68
CA GLY A 73 -17.63 -4.81 11.82
C GLY A 73 -18.92 -5.26 11.11
N ALA A 74 -20.00 -4.49 11.19
CA ALA A 74 -21.24 -4.77 10.48
C ALA A 74 -21.07 -4.68 8.96
N ARG A 75 -20.29 -3.70 8.47
CA ARG A 75 -19.96 -3.57 7.05
C ARG A 75 -19.17 -4.77 6.54
N GLU A 76 -18.20 -5.26 7.32
CA GLU A 76 -17.42 -6.46 6.99
C GLU A 76 -18.29 -7.73 6.97
N LEU A 77 -19.27 -7.84 7.88
CA LEU A 77 -20.24 -8.93 7.91
C LEU A 77 -21.25 -8.87 6.75
N MET A 78 -21.61 -7.68 6.28
CA MET A 78 -22.62 -7.49 5.24
C MET A 78 -22.07 -7.52 3.81
N THR A 79 -20.76 -7.60 3.61
CA THR A 79 -20.17 -7.79 2.27
C THR A 79 -20.55 -9.18 1.73
N PRO A 80 -21.35 -9.29 0.65
CA PRO A 80 -21.74 -10.59 0.09
C PRO A 80 -20.48 -11.35 -0.35
N GLY A 81 -20.23 -12.50 0.29
CA GLY A 81 -19.05 -13.35 0.05
C GLY A 81 -18.04 -13.45 1.20
N ALA A 82 -18.24 -12.72 2.32
CA ALA A 82 -17.30 -12.72 3.46
C ALA A 82 -17.17 -14.07 4.19
N TRP A 83 -18.21 -14.90 4.17
CA TRP A 83 -18.22 -16.21 4.79
C TRP A 83 -18.31 -17.30 3.73
N ARG A 84 -17.28 -18.14 3.61
CA ARG A 84 -17.32 -19.35 2.77
C ARG A 84 -17.38 -20.59 3.65
N LYS A 85 -18.28 -21.51 3.30
CA LYS A 85 -18.42 -22.79 3.99
C LYS A 85 -17.16 -23.63 3.73
N ALA A 86 -16.42 -23.96 4.77
CA ALA A 86 -15.22 -24.80 4.72
C ALA A 86 -15.51 -26.12 5.45
N GLY A 87 -16.11 -27.09 4.75
CA GLY A 87 -16.57 -28.34 5.35
C GLY A 87 -17.81 -28.14 6.24
N TYR A 88 -17.71 -28.49 7.54
CA TYR A 88 -18.81 -28.40 8.51
C TYR A 88 -18.89 -27.06 9.26
N THR A 89 -17.90 -26.17 9.10
CA THR A 89 -17.86 -24.86 9.76
C THR A 89 -17.71 -23.72 8.74
N TYR A 90 -18.03 -22.51 9.17
CA TYR A 90 -17.79 -21.30 8.42
C TYR A 90 -16.47 -20.69 8.91
N LYS A 91 -15.59 -20.35 7.97
CA LYS A 91 -14.33 -19.64 8.27
C LYS A 91 -14.31 -18.35 7.48
N LEU A 92 -13.84 -17.27 8.11
CA LEU A 92 -13.36 -16.12 7.35
C LEU A 92 -12.11 -16.60 6.57
N PRO A 93 -11.95 -16.21 5.30
CA PRO A 93 -10.69 -16.41 4.61
C PRO A 93 -9.59 -15.76 5.47
N ALA A 94 -8.57 -16.53 5.87
CA ALA A 94 -7.33 -15.92 6.37
C ALA A 94 -6.88 -14.90 5.32
N GLU A 95 -6.49 -13.68 5.73
CA GLU A 95 -5.97 -12.61 4.86
C GLU A 95 -5.08 -13.20 3.76
N THR A 96 -5.69 -13.50 2.61
CA THR A 96 -5.00 -14.13 1.49
C THR A 96 -4.89 -13.03 0.48
N THR A 97 -3.86 -12.20 0.70
CA THR A 97 -3.36 -11.18 -0.23
C THR A 97 -4.40 -10.07 -0.47
N PRO A 98 -4.05 -8.79 -0.35
CA PRO A 98 -4.96 -7.75 -0.82
C PRO A 98 -5.44 -8.13 -2.24
N PRO A 99 -6.73 -8.00 -2.55
CA PRO A 99 -7.21 -8.27 -3.90
C PRO A 99 -6.35 -7.44 -4.83
N ILE A 100 -5.62 -8.11 -5.73
CA ILE A 100 -4.82 -7.52 -6.80
C ILE A 100 -5.63 -6.32 -7.29
N PRO A 101 -5.26 -5.07 -6.95
CA PRO A 101 -6.03 -3.92 -7.38
C PRO A 101 -6.17 -4.03 -8.90
N ALA A 102 -7.28 -3.58 -9.49
CA ALA A 102 -7.46 -3.65 -10.95
C ALA A 102 -6.22 -3.17 -11.72
N GLU A 103 -5.50 -2.20 -11.14
CA GLU A 103 -4.18 -1.70 -11.54
C GLU A 103 -3.07 -2.77 -11.60
N GLU A 104 -2.93 -3.65 -10.60
CA GLU A 104 -1.93 -4.73 -10.59
C GLU A 104 -2.24 -5.80 -11.65
N SER A 105 -3.52 -6.11 -11.89
CA SER A 105 -3.91 -7.02 -12.98
C SER A 105 -3.56 -6.42 -14.35
N ALA A 106 -3.76 -5.11 -14.53
CA ALA A 106 -3.40 -4.38 -15.73
C ALA A 106 -1.86 -4.30 -15.92
N ARG A 107 -1.11 -4.07 -14.82
CA ARG A 107 0.36 -4.11 -14.79
C ARG A 107 0.89 -5.46 -15.24
N ARG A 108 0.36 -6.55 -14.68
CA ARG A 108 0.79 -7.90 -15.05
C ARG A 108 0.42 -8.26 -16.49
N GLN A 109 -0.76 -7.85 -16.96
CA GLN A 109 -1.17 -8.05 -18.36
C GLN A 109 -0.31 -7.23 -19.33
N SER A 110 0.13 -6.03 -18.95
CA SER A 110 1.06 -5.23 -19.74
C SER A 110 2.43 -5.90 -19.86
N LEU A 111 2.98 -6.38 -18.74
CA LEU A 111 4.26 -7.08 -18.74
C LEU A 111 4.19 -8.41 -19.49
N ASP A 112 3.06 -9.11 -19.43
CA ASP A 112 2.85 -10.36 -20.20
C ASP A 112 2.77 -10.10 -21.72
N ARG A 113 2.19 -8.97 -22.13
CA ARG A 113 2.23 -8.52 -23.54
C ARG A 113 3.67 -8.24 -23.99
N LEU A 114 4.46 -7.54 -23.17
CA LEU A 114 5.89 -7.31 -23.46
C LEU A 114 6.67 -8.63 -23.53
N ARG A 115 6.43 -9.57 -22.61
CA ARG A 115 7.00 -10.93 -22.66
C ARG A 115 6.67 -11.61 -23.99
N GLY A 116 5.41 -11.60 -24.42
CA GLY A 116 4.99 -12.18 -25.69
C GLY A 116 5.75 -11.59 -26.89
N ALA A 117 5.95 -10.27 -26.91
CA ALA A 117 6.72 -9.60 -27.96
C ALA A 117 8.20 -10.00 -27.94
N LEU A 118 8.83 -10.00 -26.77
CA LEU A 118 10.23 -10.39 -26.59
C LEU A 118 10.51 -11.84 -27.00
N TRP A 119 9.64 -12.79 -26.64
CA TRP A 119 9.80 -14.19 -27.04
C TRP A 119 9.48 -14.42 -28.52
N THR A 120 8.63 -13.60 -29.11
CA THR A 120 8.39 -13.64 -30.56
C THR A 120 9.61 -13.12 -31.31
N TYR A 121 10.22 -12.03 -30.84
CA TYR A 121 11.50 -11.55 -31.37
C TYR A 121 12.60 -12.62 -31.24
N ALA A 122 12.77 -13.20 -30.05
CA ALA A 122 13.81 -14.19 -29.79
C ALA A 122 13.68 -15.43 -30.69
N ARG A 123 12.45 -15.89 -30.98
CA ARG A 123 12.22 -17.00 -31.94
C ARG A 123 12.73 -16.68 -33.36
N GLY A 124 12.71 -15.42 -33.76
CA GLY A 124 13.27 -14.96 -35.06
C GLY A 124 14.77 -14.68 -35.04
N HIS A 125 15.39 -14.56 -33.86
CA HIS A 125 16.76 -14.08 -33.68
C HIS A 125 17.62 -15.06 -32.88
N ASN A 126 17.55 -16.36 -33.20
CA ASN A 126 18.36 -17.41 -32.57
C ASN A 126 18.27 -17.44 -31.03
N GLY A 127 17.11 -17.11 -30.47
CA GLY A 127 16.87 -17.05 -29.03
C GLY A 127 17.43 -15.80 -28.35
N GLN A 128 18.00 -14.84 -29.08
CA GLN A 128 18.54 -13.61 -28.52
C GLN A 128 17.45 -12.55 -28.38
N PHE A 129 17.42 -11.87 -27.24
CA PHE A 129 16.59 -10.70 -27.06
C PHE A 129 17.25 -9.46 -27.70
N PRO A 130 16.47 -8.40 -27.97
CA PRO A 130 17.02 -7.13 -28.46
C PRO A 130 18.17 -6.61 -27.59
N ALA A 131 19.13 -5.93 -28.21
CA ALA A 131 20.21 -5.28 -27.47
C ALA A 131 19.69 -4.10 -26.63
N ASP A 132 18.70 -3.38 -27.16
CA ASP A 132 18.13 -2.18 -26.57
C ASP A 132 16.60 -2.15 -26.74
N SER A 133 15.92 -1.36 -25.88
CA SER A 133 14.46 -1.16 -25.93
C SER A 133 13.98 -0.23 -27.06
N ASN A 134 14.91 0.29 -27.88
CA ASN A 134 14.62 1.12 -29.04
C ASN A 134 14.58 0.33 -30.36
N ASP A 135 14.63 -1.01 -30.29
CA ASP A 135 14.54 -1.84 -31.48
C ASP A 135 13.18 -1.67 -32.17
N PRO A 136 13.14 -1.28 -33.46
CA PRO A 136 11.88 -1.03 -34.18
C PRO A 136 11.03 -2.29 -34.37
N ALA A 137 11.58 -3.49 -34.13
CA ALA A 137 10.85 -4.75 -34.22
C ALA A 137 9.80 -4.92 -33.10
N ILE A 138 9.94 -4.21 -31.98
CA ILE A 138 8.96 -4.23 -30.88
C ILE A 138 8.32 -2.84 -30.76
N PRO A 139 7.00 -2.70 -31.01
CA PRO A 139 6.34 -1.41 -30.97
C PRO A 139 6.51 -0.69 -29.64
N GLU A 140 6.69 0.63 -29.69
CA GLU A 140 6.93 1.48 -28.51
C GLU A 140 5.88 1.29 -27.40
N ALA A 141 4.63 1.06 -27.78
CA ALA A 141 3.51 0.83 -26.86
C ALA A 141 3.71 -0.36 -25.90
N PHE A 142 4.53 -1.36 -26.26
CA PHE A 142 4.83 -2.49 -25.37
C PHE A 142 5.85 -2.15 -24.28
N TRP A 143 6.64 -1.11 -24.49
CA TRP A 143 7.69 -0.68 -23.57
C TRP A 143 7.17 0.27 -22.49
N LEU A 144 5.95 0.79 -22.65
CA LEU A 144 5.32 1.73 -21.72
C LEU A 144 4.58 1.00 -20.60
N LEU A 145 4.66 1.56 -19.40
CA LEU A 145 3.83 1.12 -18.27
C LEU A 145 2.36 1.53 -18.53
N PRO A 146 1.39 0.76 -18.02
CA PRO A 146 -0.03 1.04 -18.20
C PRO A 146 -0.56 2.20 -17.34
N ASP A 147 0.31 2.89 -16.60
CA ASP A 147 -0.01 4.00 -15.73
C ASP A 147 0.07 5.35 -16.47
N PRO A 148 -0.55 6.43 -15.96
CA PRO A 148 -0.58 7.74 -16.64
C PRO A 148 0.77 8.48 -16.69
N SER A 149 1.84 7.96 -16.06
CA SER A 149 3.16 8.59 -16.09
C SER A 149 3.84 8.47 -17.46
N GLY A 150 3.43 7.52 -18.30
CA GLY A 150 4.08 7.26 -19.59
C GLY A 150 5.53 6.75 -19.46
N MET A 151 5.91 6.26 -18.27
CA MET A 151 7.24 5.69 -18.02
C MET A 151 7.44 4.38 -18.78
N ARG A 152 8.71 4.04 -19.04
CA ARG A 152 9.10 2.78 -19.71
C ARG A 152 9.60 1.75 -18.72
N TYR A 153 9.47 0.47 -19.05
CA TYR A 153 10.13 -0.61 -18.32
C TYR A 153 11.66 -0.44 -18.40
N VAL A 154 12.36 -0.70 -17.30
CA VAL A 154 13.81 -0.78 -17.28
C VAL A 154 14.21 -2.12 -17.89
N TYR A 155 14.81 -2.07 -19.08
CA TYR A 155 15.15 -3.24 -19.88
C TYR A 155 16.66 -3.53 -19.84
N HIS A 156 17.00 -4.81 -19.72
CA HIS A 156 18.38 -5.30 -19.75
C HIS A 156 18.58 -6.19 -20.97
N GLY A 157 18.96 -5.58 -22.10
CA GLY A 157 19.11 -6.27 -23.37
C GLY A 157 20.38 -7.12 -23.50
N GLY A 158 20.53 -7.75 -24.67
CA GLY A 158 21.67 -8.62 -25.00
C GLY A 158 21.65 -9.98 -24.28
N GLN A 159 20.53 -10.36 -23.68
CA GLN A 159 20.35 -11.64 -23.01
C GLN A 159 19.73 -12.69 -23.95
N VAL A 160 19.76 -13.96 -23.53
CA VAL A 160 19.23 -15.08 -24.31
C VAL A 160 17.99 -15.64 -23.61
N ALA A 161 16.94 -15.91 -24.38
CA ALA A 161 15.72 -16.53 -23.92
C ALA A 161 15.99 -17.91 -23.30
N ASP A 162 15.25 -18.21 -22.24
CA ASP A 162 15.23 -19.48 -21.51
C ASP A 162 16.60 -19.91 -20.93
N ARG A 163 17.56 -18.98 -20.87
CA ARG A 163 18.89 -19.23 -20.29
C ARG A 163 19.00 -18.60 -18.90
N GLY A 164 18.58 -19.36 -17.88
CA GLY A 164 18.65 -18.95 -16.49
C GLY A 164 17.50 -18.04 -16.05
N ALA A 165 17.66 -17.42 -14.88
CA ALA A 165 16.63 -16.61 -14.22
C ALA A 165 17.17 -15.20 -13.93
N THR A 166 17.74 -14.54 -14.93
CA THR A 166 18.26 -13.17 -14.78
C THR A 166 17.18 -12.13 -15.10
N PRO A 167 17.19 -10.97 -14.42
CA PRO A 167 16.33 -9.84 -14.75
C PRO A 167 16.43 -9.42 -16.22
N LEU A 168 15.32 -9.45 -16.95
CA LEU A 168 15.21 -9.00 -18.34
C LEU A 168 14.51 -7.66 -18.46
N ALA A 169 13.37 -7.48 -17.79
CA ALA A 169 12.65 -6.22 -17.73
C ALA A 169 12.02 -6.03 -16.34
N LEU A 170 12.08 -4.82 -15.80
CA LEU A 170 11.50 -4.50 -14.49
C LEU A 170 10.78 -3.16 -14.50
N GLU A 171 9.78 -3.04 -13.64
CA GLU A 171 9.12 -1.75 -13.42
C GLU A 171 10.06 -0.79 -12.66
N PRO A 172 10.12 0.50 -13.07
CA PRO A 172 10.82 1.53 -12.31
C PRO A 172 10.22 1.67 -10.89
N ASP A 173 11.02 2.21 -9.98
CA ASP A 173 10.71 2.32 -8.55
C ASP A 173 9.68 3.44 -8.29
N LEU A 174 8.44 3.20 -8.72
CA LEU A 174 7.30 4.12 -8.64
C LEU A 174 6.20 3.63 -7.69
N PHE A 175 6.20 2.34 -7.35
CA PHE A 175 5.13 1.70 -6.59
C PHE A 175 5.61 1.24 -5.22
N ASP A 176 5.08 1.87 -4.16
CA ASP A 176 5.45 1.58 -2.76
C ASP A 176 5.18 0.12 -2.32
N ASN A 177 4.34 -0.61 -3.07
CA ASN A 177 3.91 -1.97 -2.73
C ASN A 177 4.82 -3.07 -3.31
N GLY A 178 5.82 -2.73 -4.13
CA GLY A 178 6.67 -3.69 -4.84
C GLY A 178 6.52 -3.61 -6.35
N ARG A 179 7.40 -4.33 -7.06
CA ARG A 179 7.57 -4.23 -8.51
C ARG A 179 7.51 -5.58 -9.18
N LEU A 180 6.96 -5.60 -10.40
CA LEU A 180 7.00 -6.77 -11.25
C LEU A 180 8.33 -6.85 -12.00
N LEU A 181 8.87 -8.07 -12.04
CA LEU A 181 10.10 -8.43 -12.72
C LEU A 181 9.80 -9.53 -13.74
N LEU A 182 10.23 -9.33 -14.98
CA LEU A 182 10.30 -10.35 -16.01
C LEU A 182 11.71 -10.93 -16.05
N LEU A 183 11.82 -12.25 -15.92
CA LEU A 183 13.07 -13.00 -15.99
C LEU A 183 13.31 -13.54 -17.40
N THR A 184 14.57 -13.84 -17.73
CA THR A 184 14.95 -14.55 -18.98
C THR A 184 14.32 -15.93 -19.14
N SER A 185 13.84 -16.53 -18.05
CA SER A 185 13.05 -17.77 -18.05
C SER A 185 11.60 -17.58 -18.52
N GLY A 186 11.15 -16.34 -18.69
CA GLY A 186 9.76 -16.00 -19.00
C GLY A 186 8.86 -15.96 -17.77
N GLU A 187 9.40 -16.21 -16.57
CA GLU A 187 8.69 -16.06 -15.32
C GLU A 187 8.50 -14.57 -14.99
N ILE A 188 7.26 -14.19 -14.66
CA ILE A 188 6.93 -12.89 -14.08
C ILE A 188 6.81 -13.05 -12.57
N ARG A 189 7.70 -12.40 -11.84
CA ARG A 189 7.79 -12.47 -10.38
C ARG A 189 7.49 -11.12 -9.74
N TRP A 190 6.83 -11.15 -8.59
CA TRP A 190 6.69 -10.00 -7.73
C TRP A 190 7.95 -9.87 -6.86
N MET A 191 8.54 -8.68 -6.83
CA MET A 191 9.69 -8.38 -6.00
C MET A 191 9.28 -7.39 -4.92
N ASN A 192 9.40 -7.82 -3.66
CA ASN A 192 9.07 -6.99 -2.51
C ASN A 192 10.13 -5.89 -2.34
N ALA A 193 9.74 -4.73 -1.82
CA ALA A 193 10.65 -3.59 -1.60
C ALA A 193 11.92 -3.95 -0.79
N GLN A 194 11.87 -4.97 0.07
CA GLN A 194 13.01 -5.45 0.86
C GLN A 194 14.05 -6.26 0.06
N GLU A 195 13.67 -6.92 -1.04
CA GLU A 195 14.62 -7.64 -1.91
C GLU A 195 15.40 -6.69 -2.85
N THR A 196 14.89 -5.47 -3.04
CA THR A 196 15.51 -4.42 -3.85
C THR A 196 16.85 -3.95 -3.29
N GLN A 197 17.01 -3.90 -1.96
CA GLN A 197 18.26 -3.45 -1.33
C GLN A 197 19.40 -4.47 -1.48
N GLY A 198 19.11 -5.78 -1.43
CA GLY A 198 20.15 -6.82 -1.52
C GLY A 198 20.73 -7.04 -2.92
N ASN A 199 19.97 -6.78 -3.98
CA ASN A 199 20.39 -7.09 -5.36
C ASN A 199 20.98 -5.89 -6.13
N VAL A 200 20.74 -4.66 -5.64
CA VAL A 200 21.38 -3.45 -6.20
C VAL A 200 22.81 -3.28 -5.62
N GLU A 201 23.04 -3.65 -4.36
CA GLU A 201 24.39 -3.62 -3.74
C GLU A 201 25.33 -4.70 -4.31
N ALA A 202 24.81 -5.85 -4.76
CA ALA A 202 25.64 -6.92 -5.31
C ALA A 202 26.21 -6.64 -6.72
N ARG A 203 25.82 -5.54 -7.37
CA ARG A 203 26.16 -5.27 -8.77
C ARG A 203 26.79 -3.90 -9.04
N ASN A 204 27.15 -3.16 -8.01
CA ASN A 204 27.94 -1.94 -8.13
C ASN A 204 29.27 -2.10 -7.37
N PRO A 205 30.29 -2.75 -7.96
CA PRO A 205 31.67 -2.51 -7.54
C PRO A 205 32.11 -1.07 -7.85
#